data_AF-A0A1V5AV60-F1
#
_entry.id   AF-A0A1V5AV60-F1
#
_cell.length_a   1.000
_cell.length_b   1.000
_cell.length_c   1.000
_cell.angle_alpha   90.00
_cell.angle_beta   90.00
_cell.angle_gamma   90.00
#
_symmetry.space_group_name_H-M   'P 1'
#
loop_
_entity.id
_entity.type
_entity.pdbx_description
1 polymer ?
#
loop_
_entity_poly.entity_id
_entity_poly.type
_entity_poly.pdbx_seq_one_letter_code
_entity_poly.pdbx_strand_id
1 'polypeptide(L)'
;MKIVLSLLMLELFVAVATAGNESEPILSNDFCVPLNYSYEDLDLHALNVPSSAEATIESLAAYLVKPAKNDREKSRAIFRWITENIDYNVDVFFGGSSGSTKSEDVLKSRRSICYGYSDLFLSLAREAGLQAVKVTGYGKGYGYVPGSNFTGPFNHAWNAVKINGSWYLIDSTWGAGYVSGEGKYVRKFDDHYFMTPPCQFIFSHFPDDCCWQLLDQPLTKGEYENLVYLEADFFNLGLMLGERNGTIIADKQINLSIFAPQDVLMMAKLEHAGTGEALDGYAFCQRDGGSYDIDVRFPEEGSYILKAYAKRRDNPGKYDSVLEYGINASSGGGVGFPTTFKAFSETGAYLFGPLVGNLEAGSSYSFRIRVPGARNVSVVCGDDWTALASRGDLFEGNATAEKGGVVIFGKLQGEEWDGLVKFESTK
;
A
#
# COMPACT_ATOMS: atom_id res chain seq x y z
N MET A 1 4.70 20.72 19.04
CA MET A 1 5.41 21.77 18.26
C MET A 1 4.83 21.73 16.85
N LYS A 2 3.99 22.69 16.47
CA LYS A 2 3.33 22.71 15.14
C LYS A 2 4.40 23.02 14.09
N ILE A 3 4.79 22.04 13.29
CA ILE A 3 5.53 22.30 12.06
C ILE A 3 4.46 22.65 11.02
N VAL A 4 4.34 23.95 10.77
CA VAL A 4 3.51 24.50 9.69
C VAL A 4 4.31 24.34 8.41
N LEU A 5 4.11 23.25 7.66
CA LEU A 5 4.44 23.21 6.24
C LEU A 5 3.24 23.78 5.47
N SER A 6 3.25 25.11 5.33
CA SER A 6 2.25 25.86 4.59
C SER A 6 2.87 26.32 3.27
N LEU A 7 2.17 26.05 2.16
CA LEU A 7 2.15 26.86 0.95
C LEU A 7 3.37 26.87 -0.02
N LEU A 8 4.05 25.75 -0.25
CA LEU A 8 5.00 25.65 -1.38
C LEU A 8 4.74 24.51 -2.38
N MET A 9 3.67 23.72 -2.19
CA MET A 9 3.37 22.56 -3.05
C MET A 9 2.18 22.76 -3.99
N LEU A 10 1.80 24.02 -4.29
CA LEU A 10 0.60 24.33 -5.08
C LEU A 10 0.85 25.17 -6.35
N GLU A 11 2.10 25.40 -6.76
CA GLU A 11 2.40 26.02 -8.06
C GLU A 11 3.36 25.14 -8.88
N LEU A 12 2.88 24.01 -9.39
CA LEU A 12 3.50 23.35 -10.55
C LEU A 12 2.50 22.45 -11.30
N PHE A 13 1.31 22.94 -11.63
CA PHE A 13 0.39 22.22 -12.53
C PHE A 13 -0.30 23.19 -13.49
N VAL A 14 0.43 23.69 -14.51
CA VAL A 14 -0.17 24.20 -15.75
C VAL A 14 0.78 23.98 -16.95
N ALA A 15 0.25 23.33 -17.99
CA ALA A 15 0.74 23.19 -19.39
C ALA A 15 1.96 22.24 -19.60
N VAL A 16 1.97 21.33 -20.58
CA VAL A 16 1.55 21.44 -21.99
C VAL A 16 1.07 20.08 -22.51
N ALA A 17 -0.12 20.04 -23.12
CA ALA A 17 -0.53 18.96 -24.03
C ALA A 17 -0.41 19.48 -25.46
N THR A 18 0.60 19.01 -26.19
CA THR A 18 0.62 19.04 -27.67
C THR A 18 1.43 17.86 -28.21
N ALA A 19 0.91 17.27 -29.27
CA ALA A 19 1.33 16.10 -30.02
C ALA A 19 2.85 15.84 -30.19
N GLY A 20 3.22 14.55 -30.06
CA GLY A 20 4.19 13.87 -30.92
C GLY A 20 5.66 14.24 -30.81
N ASN A 21 6.33 13.79 -29.74
CA ASN A 21 7.65 13.12 -29.79
C ASN A 21 7.99 12.65 -28.37
N GLU A 22 8.69 11.52 -28.27
CA GLU A 22 9.23 11.01 -27.00
C GLU A 22 10.14 12.07 -26.36
N SER A 23 9.71 12.61 -25.21
CA SER A 23 10.57 13.42 -24.34
C SER A 23 10.38 12.93 -22.91
N GLU A 24 11.46 12.42 -22.32
CA GLU A 24 11.52 11.94 -20.94
C GLU A 24 11.13 13.03 -19.93
N PRO A 25 10.40 12.70 -18.84
CA PRO A 25 10.19 13.65 -17.78
C PRO A 25 11.47 13.84 -16.97
N ILE A 26 11.78 15.11 -16.70
CA ILE A 26 12.83 15.54 -15.77
C ILE A 26 12.45 15.04 -14.37
N LEU A 27 13.40 14.35 -13.73
CA LEU A 27 13.34 13.87 -12.35
C LEU A 27 12.95 15.00 -11.38
N SER A 28 11.74 14.94 -10.82
CA SER A 28 11.43 15.63 -9.56
C SER A 28 11.62 14.64 -8.42
N ASN A 29 12.42 15.06 -7.44
CA ASN A 29 13.26 14.22 -6.60
C ASN A 29 12.57 13.36 -5.52
N ASP A 30 11.27 13.08 -5.59
CA ASP A 30 10.62 12.33 -4.51
C ASP A 30 9.69 11.19 -4.95
N PHE A 31 9.18 11.14 -6.19
CA PHE A 31 8.39 10.00 -6.67
C PHE A 31 8.58 9.78 -8.18
N CYS A 32 9.22 8.67 -8.55
CA CYS A 32 9.35 8.25 -9.95
C CYS A 32 7.99 7.82 -10.50
N VAL A 33 7.44 8.60 -11.44
CA VAL A 33 6.20 8.26 -12.16
C VAL A 33 6.52 7.21 -13.24
N PRO A 34 5.81 6.08 -13.31
CA PRO A 34 6.01 5.10 -14.38
C PRO A 34 5.60 5.68 -15.75
N LEU A 35 6.40 5.41 -16.78
CA LEU A 35 6.02 5.65 -18.18
C LEU A 35 4.86 4.72 -18.56
N ASN A 36 3.87 5.23 -19.28
CA ASN A 36 2.69 4.46 -19.69
C ASN A 36 3.00 3.60 -20.92
N TYR A 37 3.49 2.38 -20.69
CA TYR A 37 3.69 1.36 -21.74
C TYR A 37 2.49 0.41 -21.76
N SER A 38 1.87 0.22 -22.93
CA SER A 38 0.84 -0.82 -23.10
C SER A 38 1.51 -2.14 -23.49
N TYR A 39 1.25 -3.18 -22.70
CA TYR A 39 1.75 -4.55 -22.92
C TYR A 39 0.64 -5.54 -23.28
N GLU A 40 -0.59 -5.09 -23.51
CA GLU A 40 -1.76 -5.97 -23.63
C GLU A 40 -1.59 -7.11 -24.64
N ASP A 41 -1.18 -6.82 -25.88
CA ASP A 41 -0.97 -7.83 -26.91
C ASP A 41 0.18 -8.80 -26.57
N LEU A 42 1.24 -8.28 -25.95
CA LEU A 42 2.39 -9.08 -25.53
C LEU A 42 2.04 -10.00 -24.36
N ASP A 43 1.27 -9.49 -23.41
CA ASP A 43 0.76 -10.26 -22.29
C ASP A 43 -0.18 -11.34 -22.80
N LEU A 44 -1.12 -11.03 -23.69
CA LEU A 44 -1.99 -12.02 -24.32
C LEU A 44 -1.17 -13.09 -25.05
N HIS A 45 -0.12 -12.73 -25.77
CA HIS A 45 0.77 -13.70 -26.42
C HIS A 45 1.47 -14.60 -25.39
N ALA A 46 2.02 -14.01 -24.32
CA ALA A 46 2.69 -14.72 -23.23
C ALA A 46 1.74 -15.61 -22.41
N LEU A 47 0.45 -15.28 -22.35
CA LEU A 47 -0.56 -16.09 -21.66
C LEU A 47 -1.09 -17.25 -22.52
N ASN A 48 -0.92 -17.19 -23.84
CA ASN A 48 -1.42 -18.18 -24.79
C ASN A 48 -0.29 -19.03 -25.43
N VAL A 49 0.79 -19.29 -24.69
CA VAL A 49 1.88 -20.16 -25.16
C VAL A 49 1.37 -21.60 -25.33
N PRO A 50 1.53 -22.23 -26.50
CA PRO A 50 1.14 -23.62 -26.68
C PRO A 50 2.13 -24.56 -25.97
N SER A 51 1.65 -25.68 -25.41
CA SER A 51 2.50 -26.63 -24.69
C SER A 51 3.70 -27.17 -25.49
N SER A 52 3.61 -27.15 -26.83
CA SER A 52 4.74 -27.52 -27.70
C SER A 52 5.92 -26.54 -27.63
N ALA A 53 5.66 -25.26 -27.35
CA ALA A 53 6.70 -24.25 -27.16
C ALA A 53 7.31 -24.31 -25.76
N GLU A 54 6.65 -24.92 -24.79
CA GLU A 54 7.11 -25.03 -23.39
C GLU A 54 8.00 -26.25 -23.13
N ALA A 55 8.45 -26.94 -24.18
CA ALA A 55 9.23 -28.16 -24.06
C ALA A 55 10.63 -27.93 -23.47
N THR A 56 11.29 -26.83 -23.86
CA THR A 56 12.61 -26.43 -23.36
C THR A 56 12.66 -24.94 -23.09
N ILE A 57 13.69 -24.49 -22.38
CA ILE A 57 13.92 -23.06 -22.11
C ILE A 57 14.10 -22.30 -23.43
N GLU A 58 14.84 -22.87 -24.38
CA GLU A 58 15.15 -22.28 -25.68
C GLU A 58 13.87 -22.14 -26.54
N SER A 59 13.05 -23.19 -26.63
CA SER A 59 11.81 -23.15 -27.40
C SER A 59 10.81 -22.15 -26.82
N LEU A 60 10.76 -22.06 -25.49
CA LEU A 60 9.86 -21.16 -24.78
C LEU A 60 10.30 -19.71 -24.99
N ALA A 61 11.58 -19.40 -24.74
CA ALA A 61 12.13 -18.08 -24.95
C ALA A 61 11.91 -17.59 -26.39
N ALA A 62 12.22 -18.44 -27.38
CA ALA A 62 12.02 -18.12 -28.80
C ALA A 62 10.55 -17.82 -29.14
N TYR A 63 9.60 -18.55 -28.54
CA TYR A 63 8.18 -18.27 -28.73
C TYR A 63 7.77 -16.95 -28.07
N LEU A 64 8.12 -16.76 -26.79
CA LEU A 64 7.72 -15.59 -26.00
C LEU A 64 8.14 -14.27 -26.64
N VAL A 65 9.37 -14.21 -27.16
CA VAL A 65 9.93 -12.97 -27.71
C VAL A 65 9.57 -12.71 -29.17
N LYS A 66 8.88 -13.63 -29.85
CA LYS A 66 8.55 -13.51 -31.27
C LYS A 66 7.84 -12.19 -31.65
N PRO A 67 6.83 -11.70 -30.91
CA PRO A 67 6.19 -10.41 -31.21
C PRO A 67 6.95 -9.19 -30.68
N ALA A 68 7.97 -9.39 -29.82
CA ALA A 68 8.67 -8.30 -29.14
C ALA A 68 9.60 -7.54 -30.08
N LYS A 69 9.55 -6.22 -30.01
CA LYS A 69 10.30 -5.29 -30.88
C LYS A 69 11.59 -4.78 -30.26
N ASN A 70 11.71 -4.87 -28.94
CA ASN A 70 12.83 -4.35 -28.17
C ASN A 70 13.03 -5.18 -26.89
N ASP A 71 14.15 -4.96 -26.20
CA ASP A 71 14.54 -5.75 -25.04
C ASP A 71 13.58 -5.60 -23.85
N ARG A 72 12.88 -4.46 -23.73
CA ARG A 72 11.84 -4.24 -22.72
C ARG A 72 10.66 -5.16 -22.97
N GLU A 73 10.17 -5.22 -24.21
CA GLU A 73 9.07 -6.11 -24.61
C GLU A 73 9.44 -7.59 -24.46
N LYS A 74 10.69 -7.98 -24.76
CA LYS A 74 11.17 -9.34 -24.51
C LYS A 74 11.13 -9.68 -23.01
N SER A 75 11.62 -8.76 -22.19
CA SER A 75 11.61 -8.90 -20.72
C SER A 75 10.19 -9.01 -20.18
N ARG A 76 9.26 -8.24 -20.75
CA ARG A 76 7.83 -8.28 -20.39
C ARG A 76 7.21 -9.64 -20.67
N ALA A 77 7.39 -10.17 -21.88
CA ALA A 77 6.81 -11.46 -22.25
C ALA A 77 7.30 -12.60 -21.34
N ILE A 78 8.59 -12.58 -20.98
CA ILE A 78 9.19 -13.53 -20.03
C ILE A 78 8.57 -13.37 -18.64
N PHE A 79 8.56 -12.14 -18.10
CA PHE A 79 7.95 -11.85 -16.80
C PHE A 79 6.48 -12.29 -16.73
N ARG A 80 5.67 -11.92 -17.72
CA ARG A 80 4.25 -12.24 -17.72
C ARG A 80 4.00 -13.75 -17.78
N TRP A 81 4.76 -14.49 -18.60
CA TRP A 81 4.61 -15.94 -18.65
C TRP A 81 5.01 -16.59 -17.31
N ILE A 82 6.10 -16.18 -16.67
CA ILE A 82 6.53 -16.75 -15.37
C ILE A 82 5.46 -16.49 -14.30
N THR A 83 4.98 -15.24 -14.20
CA THR A 83 4.00 -14.82 -13.19
C THR A 83 2.65 -15.52 -13.31
N GLU A 84 2.31 -16.04 -14.50
CA GLU A 84 1.11 -16.85 -14.70
C GLU A 84 1.35 -18.34 -14.46
N ASN A 85 2.53 -18.86 -14.81
CA ASN A 85 2.72 -20.31 -14.96
C ASN A 85 3.49 -20.98 -13.83
N ILE A 86 4.13 -20.24 -12.93
CA ILE A 86 4.89 -20.81 -11.81
C ILE A 86 4.16 -20.51 -10.50
N ASP A 87 3.93 -21.53 -9.67
CA ASP A 87 3.36 -21.42 -8.32
C ASP A 87 4.47 -21.31 -7.27
N TYR A 88 4.23 -20.53 -6.21
CA TYR A 88 5.18 -20.46 -5.10
C TYR A 88 5.12 -21.74 -4.25
N ASN A 89 6.29 -22.33 -3.97
CA ASN A 89 6.39 -23.56 -3.23
C ASN A 89 6.41 -23.32 -1.71
N VAL A 90 5.22 -23.13 -1.12
CA VAL A 90 5.07 -22.96 0.33
C VAL A 90 5.56 -24.17 1.15
N ASP A 91 5.51 -25.39 0.60
CA ASP A 91 5.97 -26.60 1.32
C ASP A 91 7.50 -26.59 1.47
N VAL A 92 8.22 -26.17 0.42
CA VAL A 92 9.67 -25.96 0.47
C VAL A 92 10.02 -24.79 1.37
N PHE A 93 9.28 -23.68 1.24
CA PHE A 93 9.52 -22.45 2.01
C PHE A 93 9.36 -22.67 3.52
N PHE A 94 8.27 -23.31 3.96
CA PHE A 94 8.01 -23.58 5.39
C PHE A 94 8.67 -24.86 5.89
N GLY A 95 8.79 -25.89 5.05
CA GLY A 95 9.27 -27.21 5.44
C GLY A 95 10.79 -27.36 5.44
N GLY A 96 11.55 -26.39 4.93
CA GLY A 96 13.01 -26.42 4.91
C GLY A 96 13.62 -27.51 4.03
N SER A 97 12.82 -28.13 3.16
CA SER A 97 13.29 -29.12 2.19
C SER A 97 14.04 -28.45 1.03
N SER A 98 15.00 -29.16 0.42
CA SER A 98 15.71 -28.64 -0.75
C SER A 98 14.91 -28.92 -2.03
N GLY A 99 14.01 -28.00 -2.39
CA GLY A 99 13.40 -27.98 -3.73
C GLY A 99 14.44 -27.62 -4.80
N SER A 100 14.28 -28.14 -6.02
CA SER A 100 15.15 -27.73 -7.14
C SER A 100 14.80 -26.31 -7.60
N THR A 101 15.84 -25.51 -7.84
CA THR A 101 15.74 -24.16 -8.45
C THR A 101 16.27 -24.15 -9.88
N LYS A 102 16.65 -25.30 -10.44
CA LYS A 102 17.12 -25.40 -11.83
C LYS A 102 15.98 -25.09 -12.79
N SER A 103 16.23 -24.21 -13.75
CA SER A 103 15.21 -23.69 -14.67
C SER A 103 14.45 -24.80 -15.41
N GLU A 104 15.10 -25.89 -15.82
CA GLU A 104 14.45 -27.02 -16.49
C GLU A 104 13.51 -27.78 -15.55
N ASP A 105 13.86 -27.90 -14.28
CA ASP A 105 13.01 -28.55 -13.27
C ASP A 105 11.81 -27.66 -12.93
N VAL A 106 12.03 -26.34 -12.81
CA VAL A 106 10.95 -25.35 -12.54
C VAL A 106 9.98 -25.27 -13.71
N LEU A 107 10.47 -25.24 -14.96
CA LEU A 107 9.64 -25.27 -16.17
C LEU A 107 8.75 -26.51 -16.20
N LYS A 108 9.27 -27.67 -15.80
CA LYS A 108 8.49 -28.92 -15.76
C LYS A 108 7.53 -28.98 -14.58
N SER A 109 7.98 -28.60 -13.38
CA SER A 109 7.21 -28.74 -12.15
C SER A 109 6.16 -27.66 -11.98
N ARG A 110 6.32 -26.51 -12.66
CA ARG A 110 5.50 -25.30 -12.51
C ARG A 110 5.49 -24.75 -11.09
N ARG A 111 6.51 -25.05 -10.29
CA ARG A 111 6.53 -24.70 -8.87
C ARG A 111 7.96 -24.53 -8.32
N SER A 112 8.24 -23.41 -7.65
CA SER A 112 9.51 -23.18 -6.98
C SER A 112 9.44 -22.06 -5.92
N ILE A 113 10.57 -21.72 -5.30
CA ILE A 113 10.74 -20.54 -4.45
C ILE A 113 11.45 -19.42 -5.23
N CYS A 114 11.66 -18.24 -4.62
CA CYS A 114 12.22 -17.04 -5.27
C CYS A 114 13.50 -17.30 -6.09
N TYR A 115 14.40 -18.17 -5.62
CA TYR A 115 15.58 -18.58 -6.38
C TYR A 115 15.24 -19.26 -7.71
N GLY A 116 14.23 -20.14 -7.76
CA GLY A 116 13.82 -20.79 -9.01
C GLY A 116 13.09 -19.85 -9.97
N TYR A 117 12.31 -18.89 -9.45
CA TYR A 117 11.73 -17.84 -10.29
C TYR A 117 12.81 -16.99 -10.94
N SER A 118 13.78 -16.53 -10.13
CA SER A 118 14.86 -15.65 -10.61
C SER A 118 15.87 -16.37 -11.51
N ASP A 119 16.14 -17.65 -11.27
CA ASP A 119 16.96 -18.51 -12.14
C ASP A 119 16.24 -18.80 -13.48
N LEU A 120 14.94 -19.06 -13.45
CA LEU A 120 14.16 -19.28 -14.68
C LEU A 120 14.08 -18.02 -15.54
N PHE A 121 13.83 -16.85 -14.93
CA PHE A 121 13.88 -15.57 -15.63
C PHE A 121 15.25 -15.34 -16.27
N LEU A 122 16.34 -15.59 -15.53
CA LEU A 122 17.70 -15.42 -16.04
C LEU A 122 18.00 -16.34 -17.22
N SER A 123 17.58 -17.61 -17.16
CA SER A 123 17.75 -18.56 -18.28
C SER A 123 16.97 -18.14 -19.52
N LEU A 124 15.69 -17.77 -19.38
CA LEU A 124 14.88 -17.29 -20.50
C LEU A 124 15.41 -15.97 -21.08
N ALA A 125 15.87 -15.07 -20.21
CA ALA A 125 16.48 -13.81 -20.62
C ALA A 125 17.76 -14.06 -21.44
N ARG A 126 18.60 -15.00 -21.03
CA ARG A 126 19.80 -15.40 -21.77
C ARG A 126 19.46 -15.92 -23.17
N GLU A 127 18.49 -16.83 -23.28
CA GLU A 127 18.04 -17.36 -24.58
C GLU A 127 17.38 -16.29 -25.47
N ALA A 128 16.77 -15.27 -24.86
CA ALA A 128 16.24 -14.10 -25.56
C ALA A 128 17.30 -13.07 -25.98
N GLY A 129 18.58 -13.32 -25.65
CA GLY A 129 19.70 -12.39 -25.92
C GLY A 129 19.69 -11.14 -25.02
N LEU A 130 19.02 -11.19 -23.87
CA LEU A 130 18.98 -10.11 -22.90
C LEU A 130 20.19 -10.17 -21.95
N GLN A 131 20.67 -9.00 -21.55
CA GLN A 131 21.60 -8.87 -20.44
C GLN A 131 20.83 -8.79 -19.13
N ALA A 132 20.81 -9.88 -18.37
CA ALA A 132 20.16 -9.94 -17.07
C ALA A 132 21.11 -10.54 -16.02
N VAL A 133 20.86 -10.20 -14.76
CA VAL A 133 21.54 -10.76 -13.59
C VAL A 133 20.52 -11.22 -12.56
N LYS A 134 20.90 -12.19 -11.74
CA LYS A 134 20.19 -12.52 -10.50
C LYS A 134 20.78 -11.67 -9.37
N VAL A 135 19.91 -11.07 -8.58
CA VAL A 135 20.26 -10.29 -7.38
C VAL A 135 19.72 -11.03 -6.16
N THR A 136 20.52 -11.12 -5.11
CA THR A 136 20.14 -11.74 -3.83
C THR A 136 20.21 -10.69 -2.73
N GLY A 137 19.35 -10.83 -1.71
CA GLY A 137 19.34 -9.89 -0.60
C GLY A 137 18.22 -10.14 0.40
N TYR A 138 17.80 -9.08 1.07
CA TYR A 138 16.74 -9.10 2.07
C TYR A 138 15.44 -8.54 1.50
N GLY A 139 14.35 -9.31 1.62
CA GLY A 139 13.00 -8.88 1.31
C GLY A 139 12.14 -8.69 2.57
N LYS A 140 11.40 -7.57 2.66
CA LYS A 140 10.30 -7.39 3.63
C LYS A 140 9.05 -8.10 3.11
N GLY A 141 9.07 -9.44 3.14
CA GLY A 141 7.98 -10.29 2.64
C GLY A 141 7.15 -10.91 3.76
N TYR A 142 6.56 -12.08 3.46
CA TYR A 142 5.76 -12.85 4.42
C TYR A 142 6.42 -12.98 5.79
N GLY A 143 5.71 -12.57 6.85
CA GLY A 143 6.16 -12.65 8.23
C GLY A 143 7.09 -11.51 8.67
N TYR A 144 7.40 -10.54 7.81
CA TYR A 144 8.09 -9.32 8.23
C TYR A 144 7.20 -8.51 9.18
N VAL A 145 7.82 -7.93 10.21
CA VAL A 145 7.17 -7.04 11.17
C VAL A 145 7.94 -5.71 11.17
N PRO A 146 7.26 -4.55 11.06
CA PRO A 146 7.92 -3.24 11.07
C PRO A 146 8.90 -3.06 12.23
N GLY A 147 10.08 -2.51 11.92
CA GLY A 147 11.17 -2.31 12.90
C GLY A 147 12.02 -3.56 13.17
N SER A 148 11.73 -4.69 12.53
CA SER A 148 12.58 -5.89 12.64
C SER A 148 13.86 -5.73 11.85
N ASN A 149 14.97 -6.19 12.45
CA ASN A 149 16.27 -6.27 11.79
C ASN A 149 16.43 -7.62 11.08
N PHE A 150 17.12 -7.62 9.94
CA PHE A 150 17.47 -8.83 9.22
C PHE A 150 18.71 -9.45 9.83
N THR A 151 18.59 -10.67 10.33
CA THR A 151 19.71 -11.48 10.82
C THR A 151 19.82 -12.76 10.00
N GLY A 152 21.05 -13.26 9.79
CA GLY A 152 21.28 -14.49 9.03
C GLY A 152 21.31 -14.32 7.50
N PRO A 153 21.09 -15.42 6.75
CA PRO A 153 21.26 -15.45 5.31
C PRO A 153 20.20 -14.63 4.57
N PHE A 154 20.49 -14.30 3.30
CA PHE A 154 19.53 -13.65 2.41
C PHE A 154 18.26 -14.50 2.26
N ASN A 155 17.11 -13.85 2.42
CA ASN A 155 15.80 -14.51 2.37
C ASN A 155 15.09 -14.33 1.03
N HIS A 156 15.66 -13.55 0.09
CA HIS A 156 15.02 -13.26 -1.19
C HIS A 156 15.99 -13.16 -2.37
N ALA A 157 15.45 -13.38 -3.57
CA ALA A 157 16.17 -13.29 -4.84
C ALA A 157 15.26 -12.80 -5.97
N TRP A 158 15.77 -11.89 -6.79
CA TRP A 158 15.08 -11.25 -7.91
C TRP A 158 16.05 -11.01 -9.07
N ASN A 159 15.67 -10.25 -10.09
CA ASN A 159 16.51 -9.98 -11.26
C ASN A 159 16.69 -8.48 -11.52
N ALA A 160 17.77 -8.16 -12.23
CA ALA A 160 17.90 -6.89 -12.93
C ALA A 160 18.18 -7.15 -14.41
N VAL A 161 17.59 -6.35 -15.30
CA VAL A 161 17.77 -6.45 -16.75
C VAL A 161 18.24 -5.13 -17.34
N LYS A 162 19.18 -5.18 -18.28
CA LYS A 162 19.73 -4.00 -18.94
C LYS A 162 18.97 -3.70 -20.23
N ILE A 163 18.34 -2.54 -20.29
CA ILE A 163 17.58 -2.03 -21.45
C ILE A 163 18.19 -0.70 -21.86
N ASN A 164 18.56 -0.57 -23.14
CA ASN A 164 19.11 0.67 -23.71
C ASN A 164 20.25 1.32 -22.88
N GLY A 165 21.08 0.49 -22.22
CA GLY A 165 22.19 0.96 -21.41
C GLY A 165 21.91 1.06 -19.90
N SER A 166 20.64 1.09 -19.49
CA SER A 166 20.22 1.26 -18.09
C SER A 166 19.69 -0.04 -17.48
N TRP A 167 19.90 -0.24 -16.18
CA TRP A 167 19.42 -1.42 -15.46
C TRP A 167 18.04 -1.17 -14.84
N TYR A 168 17.19 -2.19 -14.89
CA TYR A 168 15.82 -2.16 -14.34
C TYR A 168 15.58 -3.39 -13.46
N LEU A 169 14.90 -3.19 -12.33
CA LEU A 169 14.62 -4.22 -11.32
C LEU A 169 13.33 -4.97 -11.66
N ILE A 170 13.34 -6.30 -11.56
CA ILE A 170 12.19 -7.16 -11.82
C ILE A 170 12.13 -8.25 -10.75
N ASP A 171 10.97 -8.43 -10.12
CA ASP A 171 10.70 -9.58 -9.26
C ASP A 171 9.51 -10.41 -9.78
N SER A 172 9.83 -11.50 -10.49
CA SER A 172 8.81 -12.42 -10.99
C SER A 172 8.13 -13.24 -9.89
N THR A 173 8.71 -13.30 -8.69
CA THR A 173 8.15 -14.03 -7.55
C THR A 173 6.97 -13.26 -6.96
N TRP A 174 7.19 -12.01 -6.56
CA TRP A 174 6.13 -11.18 -5.99
C TRP A 174 5.19 -10.62 -7.07
N GLY A 175 5.64 -10.51 -8.32
CA GLY A 175 4.76 -10.26 -9.46
C GLY A 175 3.79 -11.39 -9.78
N ALA A 176 4.05 -12.63 -9.31
CA ALA A 176 3.16 -13.77 -9.52
C ALA A 176 2.05 -13.86 -8.48
N GLY A 177 2.30 -13.35 -7.28
CA GLY A 177 1.37 -13.43 -6.15
C GLY A 177 2.09 -13.35 -4.81
N TYR A 178 1.39 -13.79 -3.77
CA TYR A 178 1.84 -13.65 -2.39
C TYR A 178 1.50 -14.88 -1.55
N VAL A 179 2.10 -14.98 -0.36
CA VAL A 179 1.72 -15.96 0.66
C VAL A 179 0.75 -15.29 1.62
N SER A 180 -0.46 -15.81 1.71
CA SER A 180 -1.50 -15.34 2.64
C SER A 180 -1.13 -15.63 4.10
N GLY A 181 -1.75 -14.94 5.05
CA GLY A 181 -1.56 -15.18 6.49
C GLY A 181 -1.88 -16.62 6.97
N GLU A 182 -2.59 -17.41 6.15
CA GLU A 182 -2.81 -18.85 6.40
C GLU A 182 -1.63 -19.73 5.93
N GLY A 183 -0.54 -19.14 5.44
CA GLY A 183 0.60 -19.85 4.85
C GLY A 183 0.33 -20.44 3.47
N LYS A 184 -0.73 -20.00 2.76
CA LYS A 184 -1.08 -20.49 1.42
C LYS A 184 -0.64 -19.51 0.35
N TYR A 185 -0.10 -20.03 -0.75
CA TYR A 185 0.16 -19.22 -1.95
C TYR A 185 -1.14 -18.81 -2.63
N VAL A 186 -1.23 -17.53 -2.99
CA VAL A 186 -2.32 -16.92 -3.75
C VAL A 186 -1.71 -16.27 -4.98
N ARG A 187 -2.01 -16.81 -6.17
CA ARG A 187 -1.66 -16.18 -7.44
C ARG A 187 -2.47 -14.89 -7.61
N LYS A 188 -1.79 -13.77 -7.76
CA LYS A 188 -2.35 -12.43 -8.02
C LYS A 188 -1.28 -11.69 -8.81
N PHE A 189 -1.49 -11.53 -10.12
CA PHE A 189 -0.55 -10.79 -10.95
C PHE A 189 -0.43 -9.35 -10.44
N ASP A 190 0.79 -8.88 -10.25
CA ASP A 190 1.08 -7.52 -9.82
C ASP A 190 2.15 -6.89 -10.69
N ASP A 191 1.71 -5.89 -11.46
CA ASP A 191 2.55 -5.17 -12.42
C ASP A 191 3.64 -4.34 -11.75
N HIS A 192 3.44 -3.97 -10.48
CA HIS A 192 4.39 -3.18 -9.68
C HIS A 192 5.81 -3.72 -9.77
N TYR A 193 5.95 -5.06 -9.80
CA TYR A 193 7.23 -5.76 -9.78
C TYR A 193 7.90 -5.92 -11.16
N PHE A 194 7.34 -5.32 -12.21
CA PHE A 194 7.99 -5.25 -13.52
C PHE A 194 8.64 -3.88 -13.74
N MET A 195 9.97 -3.84 -13.78
CA MET A 195 10.75 -2.61 -13.97
C MET A 195 10.44 -1.54 -12.92
N THR A 196 10.24 -1.97 -11.68
CA THR A 196 9.91 -1.09 -10.56
C THR A 196 10.99 -0.02 -10.39
N PRO A 197 10.61 1.27 -10.23
CA PRO A 197 11.58 2.31 -9.94
C PRO A 197 12.39 1.99 -8.66
N PRO A 198 13.72 2.18 -8.67
CA PRO A 198 14.58 1.92 -7.50
C PRO A 198 14.09 2.57 -6.20
N CYS A 199 13.59 3.81 -6.28
CA CYS A 199 13.09 4.56 -5.12
C CYS A 199 11.82 3.96 -4.50
N GLN A 200 11.09 3.12 -5.23
CA GLN A 200 9.94 2.36 -4.72
C GLN A 200 10.38 0.96 -4.29
N PHE A 201 11.20 0.29 -5.11
CA PHE A 201 11.65 -1.09 -4.88
C PHE A 201 12.43 -1.25 -3.57
N ILE A 202 13.23 -0.23 -3.19
CA ILE A 202 14.05 -0.24 -1.96
C ILE A 202 13.21 -0.34 -0.68
N PHE A 203 11.91 0.00 -0.70
CA PHE A 203 11.07 -0.13 0.50
C PHE A 203 10.89 -1.58 0.92
N SER A 204 11.01 -2.52 -0.01
CA SER A 204 10.78 -3.94 0.24
C SER A 204 11.95 -4.85 -0.15
N HIS A 205 12.94 -4.36 -0.92
CA HIS A 205 14.09 -5.13 -1.40
C HIS A 205 15.41 -4.42 -1.11
N PHE A 206 16.30 -5.08 -0.36
CA PHE A 206 17.65 -4.61 -0.10
C PHE A 206 18.68 -5.62 -0.61
N PRO A 207 19.47 -5.30 -1.65
CA PRO A 207 20.45 -6.22 -2.23
C PRO A 207 21.66 -6.39 -1.31
N ASP A 208 22.31 -7.56 -1.42
CA ASP A 208 23.61 -7.83 -0.80
C ASP A 208 24.69 -6.87 -1.32
N ASP A 209 24.81 -6.79 -2.65
CA ASP A 209 25.68 -5.82 -3.31
C ASP A 209 24.92 -4.49 -3.53
N CYS A 210 25.40 -3.45 -2.86
CA CYS A 210 24.75 -2.14 -2.84
C CYS A 210 24.64 -1.48 -4.22
N CYS A 211 25.44 -1.88 -5.21
CA CYS A 211 25.32 -1.33 -6.56
C CYS A 211 23.96 -1.68 -7.20
N TRP A 212 23.32 -2.78 -6.78
CA TRP A 212 22.01 -3.19 -7.28
C TRP A 212 20.84 -2.46 -6.62
N GLN A 213 21.10 -1.52 -5.71
CA GLN A 213 20.03 -0.61 -5.27
C GLN A 213 19.61 0.31 -6.39
N LEU A 214 20.52 0.63 -7.34
CA LEU A 214 20.30 1.56 -8.45
C LEU A 214 19.78 2.94 -8.00
N LEU A 215 20.07 3.32 -6.75
CA LEU A 215 19.80 4.63 -6.18
C LEU A 215 21.01 5.53 -6.36
N ASP A 216 20.77 6.83 -6.59
CA ASP A 216 21.83 7.84 -6.61
C ASP A 216 22.54 7.94 -5.26
N GLN A 217 21.81 7.71 -4.17
CA GLN A 217 22.32 7.62 -2.80
C GLN A 217 21.86 6.28 -2.21
N PRO A 218 22.70 5.23 -2.29
CA PRO A 218 22.38 3.94 -1.70
C PRO A 218 22.20 4.03 -0.19
N LEU A 219 21.17 3.35 0.31
CA LEU A 219 20.92 3.21 1.74
C LEU A 219 21.87 2.18 2.35
N THR A 220 22.20 2.41 3.61
CA THR A 220 22.75 1.38 4.49
C THR A 220 21.67 0.38 4.89
N LYS A 221 22.10 -0.80 5.36
CA LYS A 221 21.17 -1.84 5.85
C LYS A 221 20.28 -1.33 7.00
N GLY A 222 20.85 -0.55 7.93
CA GLY A 222 20.09 0.01 9.05
C GLY A 222 19.04 1.04 8.62
N GLU A 223 19.35 1.86 7.61
CA GLU A 223 18.36 2.79 7.03
C GLU A 223 17.23 2.01 6.35
N TYR A 224 17.54 0.95 5.60
CA TYR A 224 16.54 0.07 5.01
C TYR A 224 15.66 -0.63 6.06
N GLU A 225 16.26 -1.18 7.12
CA GLU A 225 15.54 -1.82 8.23
C GLU A 225 14.59 -0.84 8.91
N ASN A 226 14.97 0.43 9.00
CA ASN A 226 14.14 1.50 9.54
C ASN A 226 13.20 2.14 8.51
N LEU A 227 13.13 1.71 7.25
CA LEU A 227 12.09 2.20 6.34
C LEU A 227 10.70 1.68 6.76
N VAL A 228 9.69 2.53 6.64
CA VAL A 228 8.28 2.15 6.74
C VAL A 228 7.98 0.95 5.85
N TYR A 229 7.15 0.04 6.33
CA TYR A 229 6.77 -1.11 5.56
C TYR A 229 5.66 -0.71 4.58
N LEU A 230 5.97 -0.70 3.29
CA LEU A 230 5.03 -0.40 2.21
C LEU A 230 4.84 -1.64 1.35
N GLU A 231 3.59 -1.95 1.05
CA GLU A 231 3.23 -3.00 0.11
C GLU A 231 3.06 -2.42 -1.30
N ALA A 232 3.11 -3.26 -2.33
CA ALA A 232 2.96 -2.83 -3.72
C ALA A 232 1.67 -2.03 -3.97
N ASP A 233 0.58 -2.38 -3.27
CA ASP A 233 -0.71 -1.69 -3.37
C ASP A 233 -0.63 -0.22 -2.91
N PHE A 234 0.36 0.17 -2.09
CA PHE A 234 0.64 1.57 -1.80
C PHE A 234 0.96 2.35 -3.07
N PHE A 235 1.85 1.81 -3.89
CA PHE A 235 2.30 2.43 -5.13
C PHE A 235 1.26 2.28 -6.25
N ASN A 236 0.60 1.12 -6.36
CA ASN A 236 -0.45 0.87 -7.36
C ASN A 236 -1.65 1.83 -7.21
N LEU A 237 -1.94 2.25 -5.97
CA LEU A 237 -2.99 3.23 -5.68
C LEU A 237 -2.51 4.68 -5.78
N GLY A 238 -1.23 4.93 -6.09
CA GLY A 238 -0.67 6.27 -6.21
C GLY A 238 -0.59 7.02 -4.88
N LEU A 239 -0.45 6.30 -3.77
CA LEU A 239 -0.26 6.91 -2.45
C LEU A 239 1.14 7.50 -2.33
N MET A 240 1.26 8.56 -1.54
CA MET A 240 2.54 9.19 -1.23
C MET A 240 2.57 9.59 0.25
N LEU A 241 3.74 9.50 0.87
CA LEU A 241 3.92 9.77 2.29
C LEU A 241 5.20 10.57 2.55
N GLY A 242 5.19 11.38 3.61
CA GLY A 242 6.37 12.12 4.06
C GLY A 242 7.23 11.38 5.10
N GLU A 243 6.60 10.65 6.03
CA GLU A 243 7.30 9.97 7.13
C GLU A 243 7.86 8.61 6.71
N ARG A 244 9.12 8.56 6.34
CA ARG A 244 9.75 7.35 5.81
C ARG A 244 10.27 6.40 6.88
N ASN A 245 10.33 6.81 8.15
CA ASN A 245 10.78 5.95 9.24
C ASN A 245 9.68 4.98 9.66
N GLY A 246 9.96 3.70 9.62
CA GLY A 246 9.04 2.63 9.98
C GLY A 246 8.81 2.48 11.48
N THR A 247 9.69 3.04 12.32
CA THR A 247 9.48 3.09 13.77
C THR A 247 9.27 4.52 14.23
N ILE A 248 8.12 4.78 14.87
CA ILE A 248 7.77 6.08 15.43
C ILE A 248 7.83 6.00 16.96
N ILE A 249 8.52 6.96 17.58
CA ILE A 249 8.48 7.17 19.02
C ILE A 249 7.42 8.23 19.30
N ALA A 250 6.44 7.88 20.12
CA ALA A 250 5.32 8.74 20.44
C ALA A 250 5.11 8.83 21.95
N ASP A 251 4.45 9.91 22.39
CA ASP A 251 3.94 10.00 23.76
C ASP A 251 2.56 9.33 23.82
N LYS A 252 1.49 10.14 23.83
CA LYS A 252 0.11 9.67 24.00
C LYS A 252 -0.69 9.49 22.70
N GLN A 253 -0.26 10.15 21.63
CA GLN A 253 -0.93 10.14 20.33
C GLN A 253 0.01 10.59 19.21
N ILE A 254 -0.33 10.24 17.97
CA ILE A 254 0.30 10.75 16.74
C ILE A 254 -0.77 11.16 15.73
N ASN A 255 -0.35 11.93 14.74
CA ASN A 255 -1.13 12.22 13.53
C ASN A 255 -0.19 12.04 12.34
N LEU A 256 -0.64 11.26 11.36
CA LEU A 256 0.08 11.02 10.11
C LEU A 256 -0.77 11.51 8.95
N SER A 257 -0.13 12.09 7.93
CA SER A 257 -0.81 12.51 6.71
C SER A 257 -0.27 11.74 5.51
N ILE A 258 -1.18 11.12 4.75
CA ILE A 258 -0.87 10.33 3.55
C ILE A 258 -1.61 10.95 2.37
N PHE A 259 -0.89 11.35 1.33
CA PHE A 259 -1.50 11.78 0.09
C PHE A 259 -2.19 10.59 -0.58
N ALA A 260 -3.41 10.81 -1.06
CA ALA A 260 -4.20 9.80 -1.75
C ALA A 260 -5.02 10.42 -2.89
N PRO A 261 -4.98 9.84 -4.10
CA PRO A 261 -5.85 10.24 -5.21
C PRO A 261 -7.33 10.26 -4.79
N GLN A 262 -8.13 11.13 -5.41
CA GLN A 262 -9.52 11.39 -4.98
C GLN A 262 -10.44 10.15 -5.01
N ASP A 263 -10.14 9.22 -5.90
CA ASP A 263 -10.86 7.97 -6.07
C ASP A 263 -10.35 6.84 -5.16
N VAL A 264 -9.44 7.12 -4.24
CA VAL A 264 -8.96 6.14 -3.24
C VAL A 264 -9.65 6.36 -1.90
N LEU A 265 -10.12 5.27 -1.31
CA LEU A 265 -10.63 5.20 0.06
C LEU A 265 -9.57 4.55 0.95
N MET A 266 -9.41 5.07 2.17
CA MET A 266 -8.45 4.57 3.15
C MET A 266 -9.11 4.36 4.51
N MET A 267 -8.60 3.38 5.25
CA MET A 267 -8.91 3.13 6.65
C MET A 267 -7.64 2.72 7.39
N ALA A 268 -7.61 2.89 8.70
CA ALA A 268 -6.48 2.53 9.53
C ALA A 268 -6.93 1.76 10.77
N LYS A 269 -6.06 0.90 11.28
CA LYS A 269 -6.25 0.13 12.51
C LYS A 269 -4.98 0.17 13.34
N LEU A 270 -5.16 0.14 14.66
CA LEU A 270 -4.07 -0.03 15.62
C LEU A 270 -4.14 -1.45 16.19
N GLU A 271 -3.00 -2.11 16.34
CA GLU A 271 -2.87 -3.42 16.96
C GLU A 271 -1.76 -3.39 18.01
N HIS A 272 -1.88 -4.20 19.08
CA HIS A 272 -0.75 -4.44 19.97
C HIS A 272 0.36 -5.20 19.23
N ALA A 273 1.59 -4.71 19.32
CA ALA A 273 2.73 -5.40 18.73
C ALA A 273 2.95 -6.76 19.43
N GLY A 274 3.24 -7.80 18.65
CA GLY A 274 3.50 -9.15 19.15
C GLY A 274 2.26 -10.03 19.32
N THR A 275 1.13 -9.50 19.80
CA THR A 275 -0.13 -10.27 19.89
C THR A 275 -1.00 -10.14 18.63
N GLY A 276 -0.91 -9.00 17.93
CA GLY A 276 -1.80 -8.68 16.81
C GLY A 276 -3.25 -8.40 17.23
N GLU A 277 -3.49 -8.18 18.52
CA GLU A 277 -4.82 -7.84 19.02
C GLU A 277 -5.22 -6.44 18.55
N ALA A 278 -6.36 -6.35 17.85
CA ALA A 278 -6.87 -5.10 17.31
C ALA A 278 -7.46 -4.20 18.40
N LEU A 279 -7.11 -2.92 18.33
CA LEU A 279 -7.56 -1.85 19.22
C LEU A 279 -8.59 -0.99 18.50
N ASP A 280 -9.84 -1.45 18.50
CA ASP A 280 -10.95 -0.74 17.88
C ASP A 280 -11.14 0.64 18.53
N GLY A 281 -11.32 1.66 17.69
CA GLY A 281 -11.49 3.05 18.13
C GLY A 281 -10.19 3.79 18.48
N TYR A 282 -9.01 3.19 18.33
CA TYR A 282 -7.73 3.87 18.63
C TYR A 282 -6.99 4.43 17.41
N ALA A 283 -7.54 4.22 16.21
CA ALA A 283 -7.13 4.89 14.98
C ALA A 283 -8.35 5.55 14.31
N PHE A 284 -8.21 6.79 13.87
CA PHE A 284 -9.25 7.56 13.21
C PHE A 284 -8.70 8.14 11.91
N CYS A 285 -9.29 7.71 10.79
CA CYS A 285 -8.83 8.05 9.45
C CYS A 285 -9.89 8.89 8.74
N GLN A 286 -9.52 10.08 8.29
CA GLN A 286 -10.44 11.02 7.63
C GLN A 286 -9.75 11.75 6.48
N ARG A 287 -10.51 12.06 5.43
CA ARG A 287 -9.97 12.73 4.24
C ARG A 287 -10.00 14.25 4.42
N ASP A 288 -8.88 14.91 4.16
CA ASP A 288 -8.80 16.35 3.97
C ASP A 288 -8.19 16.69 2.60
N GLY A 289 -9.06 17.07 1.65
CA GLY A 289 -8.64 17.38 0.30
C GLY A 289 -7.91 16.22 -0.39
N GLY A 290 -6.62 16.41 -0.69
CA GLY A 290 -5.76 15.45 -1.36
C GLY A 290 -5.12 14.39 -0.45
N SER A 291 -5.38 14.43 0.86
CA SER A 291 -4.72 13.55 1.83
C SER A 291 -5.71 12.91 2.79
N TYR A 292 -5.28 11.84 3.45
CA TYR A 292 -5.89 11.28 4.65
C TYR A 292 -5.06 11.65 5.87
N ASP A 293 -5.74 12.15 6.89
CA ASP A 293 -5.17 12.29 8.23
C ASP A 293 -5.55 11.06 9.05
N ILE A 294 -4.53 10.44 9.65
CA ILE A 294 -4.64 9.26 10.50
C ILE A 294 -4.23 9.68 11.91
N ASP A 295 -5.23 9.95 12.75
CA ASP A 295 -5.06 10.20 14.16
C ASP A 295 -5.00 8.87 14.91
N VAL A 296 -3.96 8.67 15.72
CA VAL A 296 -3.78 7.46 16.53
C VAL A 296 -3.55 7.86 17.96
N ARG A 297 -4.24 7.20 18.89
CA ARG A 297 -4.13 7.41 20.33
C ARG A 297 -3.79 6.08 20.97
N PHE A 298 -2.93 6.08 21.98
CA PHE A 298 -2.51 4.84 22.63
C PHE A 298 -3.28 4.65 23.94
N PRO A 299 -3.82 3.45 24.24
CA PRO A 299 -4.50 3.21 25.51
C PRO A 299 -3.54 3.35 26.69
N GLU A 300 -2.32 2.84 26.55
CA GLU A 300 -1.27 2.82 27.57
C GLU A 300 0.13 2.88 26.96
N GLU A 301 1.16 2.95 27.80
CA GLU A 301 2.56 2.76 27.36
C GLU A 301 2.72 1.38 26.73
N GLY A 302 3.41 1.29 25.60
CA GLY A 302 3.65 0.01 24.95
C GLY A 302 4.06 0.11 23.48
N SER A 303 4.18 -1.05 22.85
CA SER A 303 4.50 -1.17 21.43
C SER A 303 3.26 -1.56 20.64
N TYR A 304 3.07 -0.90 19.50
CA TYR A 304 1.89 -1.02 18.64
C TYR A 304 2.30 -1.13 17.18
N ILE A 305 1.42 -1.70 16.36
CA ILE A 305 1.50 -1.66 14.90
C ILE A 305 0.30 -0.87 14.38
N LEU A 306 0.57 0.21 13.65
CA LEU A 306 -0.45 0.92 12.87
C LEU A 306 -0.48 0.31 11.47
N LYS A 307 -1.64 -0.15 11.03
CA LYS A 307 -1.86 -0.69 9.67
C LYS A 307 -2.85 0.18 8.92
N ALA A 308 -2.49 0.59 7.71
CA ALA A 308 -3.37 1.30 6.79
C ALA A 308 -3.77 0.37 5.64
N TYR A 309 -5.04 0.46 5.26
CA TYR A 309 -5.63 -0.28 4.16
C TYR A 309 -6.29 0.68 3.18
N ALA A 310 -6.21 0.39 1.89
CA ALA A 310 -6.79 1.25 0.87
C ALA A 310 -7.41 0.44 -0.28
N LYS A 311 -8.29 1.10 -1.04
CA LYS A 311 -8.81 0.61 -2.32
C LYS A 311 -9.30 1.76 -3.19
N ARG A 312 -9.52 1.49 -4.48
CA ARG A 312 -10.30 2.38 -5.35
C ARG A 312 -11.77 2.38 -4.93
N ARG A 313 -12.43 3.53 -5.03
CA ARG A 313 -13.82 3.77 -4.61
C ARG A 313 -14.83 2.92 -5.38
N ASP A 314 -14.58 2.72 -6.66
CA ASP A 314 -15.41 1.91 -7.56
C ASP A 314 -15.16 0.40 -7.42
N ASN A 315 -14.08 -0.01 -6.76
CA ASN A 315 -13.78 -1.41 -6.53
C ASN A 315 -14.71 -1.99 -5.45
N PRO A 316 -15.61 -2.94 -5.78
CA PRO A 316 -16.49 -3.58 -4.81
C PRO A 316 -15.76 -4.55 -3.88
N GLY A 317 -14.49 -4.86 -4.17
CA GLY A 317 -13.61 -5.72 -3.39
C GLY A 317 -13.26 -5.17 -2.01
N LYS A 318 -12.39 -5.92 -1.35
CA LYS A 318 -11.86 -5.62 -0.01
C LYS A 318 -10.81 -4.51 -0.10
N TYR A 319 -10.51 -3.91 1.05
CA TYR A 319 -9.34 -3.06 1.18
C TYR A 319 -8.09 -3.94 1.23
N ASP A 320 -7.07 -3.56 0.47
CA ASP A 320 -5.75 -4.19 0.53
C ASP A 320 -4.88 -3.46 1.55
N SER A 321 -3.98 -4.19 2.21
CA SER A 321 -2.98 -3.60 3.10
C SER A 321 -1.99 -2.80 2.26
N VAL A 322 -1.66 -1.58 2.70
CA VAL A 322 -0.77 -0.70 1.94
C VAL A 322 0.43 -0.24 2.74
N LEU A 323 0.29 -0.10 4.05
CA LEU A 323 1.34 0.49 4.88
C LEU A 323 1.25 0.01 6.33
N GLU A 324 2.40 -0.23 6.95
CA GLU A 324 2.51 -0.50 8.37
C GLU A 324 3.64 0.30 9.04
N TYR A 325 3.35 0.87 10.22
CA TYR A 325 4.34 1.47 11.12
C TYR A 325 4.42 0.70 12.43
N GLY A 326 5.64 0.50 12.93
CA GLY A 326 5.89 0.18 14.33
C GLY A 326 5.86 1.45 15.17
N ILE A 327 5.21 1.42 16.32
CA ILE A 327 5.08 2.57 17.21
C ILE A 327 5.43 2.18 18.63
N ASN A 328 6.31 2.96 19.27
CA ASN A 328 6.59 2.85 20.70
C ASN A 328 6.00 4.07 21.40
N ALA A 329 4.96 3.86 22.19
CA ALA A 329 4.28 4.90 22.96
C ALA A 329 4.83 4.95 24.39
N SER A 330 5.22 6.12 24.88
CA SER A 330 5.71 6.31 26.25
C SER A 330 4.61 6.54 27.28
N SER A 331 3.36 6.76 26.88
CA SER A 331 2.23 6.92 27.79
C SER A 331 0.87 6.67 27.13
N GLY A 332 -0.17 6.53 27.95
CA GLY A 332 -1.55 6.39 27.49
C GLY A 332 -2.24 7.75 27.25
N GLY A 333 -2.89 7.88 26.10
CA GLY A 333 -3.75 9.01 25.73
C GLY A 333 -5.20 8.89 26.19
N GLY A 334 -5.57 7.79 26.85
CA GLY A 334 -6.91 7.58 27.41
C GLY A 334 -7.90 7.09 26.35
N VAL A 335 -9.16 7.55 26.45
CA VAL A 335 -10.29 7.12 25.61
C VAL A 335 -9.98 7.28 24.12
N GLY A 336 -10.36 6.32 23.28
CA GLY A 336 -10.22 6.39 21.82
C GLY A 336 -11.08 7.46 21.11
N PHE A 337 -11.21 7.31 19.80
CA PHE A 337 -11.96 8.15 18.86
C PHE A 337 -13.38 7.61 18.64
N PRO A 338 -14.29 8.44 18.08
CA PRO A 338 -15.59 7.95 17.65
C PRO A 338 -15.47 7.00 16.44
N THR A 339 -16.50 6.17 16.25
CA THR A 339 -16.60 5.24 15.12
C THR A 339 -17.24 5.94 13.92
N THR A 340 -16.75 5.68 12.71
CA THR A 340 -17.33 6.23 11.48
C THR A 340 -18.18 5.19 10.75
N PHE A 341 -19.22 5.66 10.08
CA PHE A 341 -20.02 4.86 9.16
C PHE A 341 -19.49 5.01 7.72
N LYS A 342 -19.93 4.13 6.84
CA LYS A 342 -19.57 4.13 5.41
C LYS A 342 -19.76 5.50 4.74
N ALA A 343 -20.88 6.16 5.02
CA ALA A 343 -21.22 7.46 4.46
C ALA A 343 -20.20 8.57 4.82
N PHE A 344 -19.55 8.50 5.98
CA PHE A 344 -18.51 9.45 6.37
C PHE A 344 -17.32 9.39 5.40
N SER A 345 -16.82 8.18 5.13
CA SER A 345 -15.69 7.99 4.21
C SER A 345 -16.05 8.27 2.76
N GLU A 346 -17.27 7.90 2.32
CA GLU A 346 -17.71 8.08 0.92
C GLU A 346 -17.97 9.53 0.55
N THR A 347 -18.41 10.35 1.50
CA THR A 347 -18.66 11.78 1.28
C THR A 347 -17.41 12.66 1.46
N GLY A 348 -16.31 12.10 1.99
CA GLY A 348 -15.16 12.89 2.40
C GLY A 348 -15.48 13.82 3.57
N ALA A 349 -16.35 13.36 4.47
CA ALA A 349 -16.64 14.09 5.69
C ALA A 349 -15.38 14.20 6.58
N TYR A 350 -15.32 15.27 7.37
CA TYR A 350 -14.21 15.57 8.25
C TYR A 350 -14.73 16.08 9.60
N LEU A 351 -14.36 15.42 10.68
CA LEU A 351 -14.80 15.75 12.03
C LEU A 351 -13.75 16.63 12.73
N PHE A 352 -14.14 17.85 13.10
CA PHE A 352 -13.27 18.73 13.89
C PHE A 352 -13.43 18.51 15.39
N GLY A 353 -14.61 18.06 15.84
CA GLY A 353 -14.83 17.69 17.22
C GLY A 353 -16.29 17.35 17.55
N PRO A 354 -16.52 16.63 18.68
CA PRO A 354 -15.51 16.05 19.57
C PRO A 354 -14.70 14.91 18.92
N LEU A 355 -13.43 14.72 19.33
CA LEU A 355 -12.55 13.63 18.87
C LEU A 355 -12.29 12.58 19.97
N VAL A 356 -13.17 12.53 20.95
CA VAL A 356 -13.22 11.51 22.01
C VAL A 356 -14.44 10.65 21.75
N GLY A 357 -14.26 9.33 21.68
CA GLY A 357 -15.31 8.39 21.32
C GLY A 357 -16.33 8.16 22.44
N ASN A 358 -15.98 8.48 23.68
CA ASN A 358 -16.87 8.38 24.83
C ASN A 358 -17.19 9.78 25.39
N LEU A 359 -18.47 10.12 25.43
CA LEU A 359 -19.00 11.40 25.93
C LEU A 359 -19.66 11.20 27.29
N GLU A 360 -19.32 12.03 28.27
CA GLU A 360 -19.98 12.06 29.57
C GLU A 360 -21.46 12.45 29.45
N ALA A 361 -22.35 11.59 29.94
CA ALA A 361 -23.79 11.81 29.89
C ALA A 361 -24.23 13.01 30.75
N GLY A 362 -25.08 13.87 30.19
CA GLY A 362 -25.53 15.12 30.80
C GLY A 362 -24.64 16.32 30.48
N SER A 363 -23.47 16.12 29.88
CA SER A 363 -22.57 17.20 29.46
C SER A 363 -22.90 17.69 28.05
N SER A 364 -22.75 18.99 27.83
CA SER A 364 -22.94 19.62 26.51
C SER A 364 -21.62 19.68 25.74
N TYR A 365 -21.65 19.25 24.49
CA TYR A 365 -20.49 19.23 23.61
C TYR A 365 -20.73 20.08 22.37
N SER A 366 -19.66 20.73 21.89
CA SER A 366 -19.67 21.44 20.63
C SER A 366 -19.28 20.48 19.50
N PHE A 367 -20.25 20.20 18.63
CA PHE A 367 -20.09 19.37 17.45
C PHE A 367 -19.74 20.25 16.26
N ARG A 368 -18.69 19.87 15.53
CA ARG A 368 -18.21 20.56 14.34
C ARG A 368 -17.73 19.56 13.31
N ILE A 369 -18.40 19.53 12.16
CA ILE A 369 -18.14 18.55 11.09
C ILE A 369 -18.31 19.21 9.73
N ARG A 370 -17.42 18.90 8.78
CA ARG A 370 -17.61 19.20 7.36
C ARG A 370 -18.19 17.97 6.67
N VAL A 371 -19.28 18.12 5.95
CA VAL A 371 -19.94 17.03 5.20
C VAL A 371 -20.28 17.53 3.79
N PRO A 372 -19.39 17.31 2.81
CA PRO A 372 -19.60 17.77 1.44
C PRO A 372 -20.92 17.26 0.84
N GLY A 373 -21.75 18.17 0.34
CA GLY A 373 -23.01 17.82 -0.34
C GLY A 373 -24.18 17.46 0.58
N ALA A 374 -24.02 17.51 1.90
CA ALA A 374 -25.13 17.35 2.84
C ALA A 374 -26.04 18.59 2.84
N ARG A 375 -27.37 18.37 2.87
CA ARG A 375 -28.34 19.47 3.03
C ARG A 375 -28.52 19.86 4.50
N ASN A 376 -28.54 18.85 5.36
CA ASN A 376 -28.75 18.98 6.79
C ASN A 376 -27.87 17.96 7.52
N VAL A 377 -27.41 18.35 8.71
CA VAL A 377 -26.70 17.47 9.64
C VAL A 377 -27.31 17.67 11.02
N SER A 378 -27.56 16.58 11.72
CA SER A 378 -28.14 16.58 13.07
C SER A 378 -27.37 15.64 13.98
N VAL A 379 -27.25 16.02 15.25
CA VAL A 379 -26.80 15.13 16.32
C VAL A 379 -28.05 14.50 16.94
N VAL A 380 -28.03 13.18 17.07
CA VAL A 380 -29.14 12.38 17.59
C VAL A 380 -28.70 11.70 18.88
N CYS A 381 -29.42 11.98 19.95
CA CYS A 381 -29.25 11.38 21.29
C CYS A 381 -30.58 10.74 21.68
N GLY A 382 -30.69 9.40 21.63
CA GLY A 382 -31.98 8.74 21.84
C GLY A 382 -33.01 9.17 20.78
N ASP A 383 -34.11 9.78 21.22
CA ASP A 383 -35.17 10.31 20.35
C ASP A 383 -34.98 11.80 20.00
N ASP A 384 -33.99 12.47 20.60
CA ASP A 384 -33.77 13.90 20.43
C ASP A 384 -32.86 14.22 19.25
N TRP A 385 -33.38 15.01 18.30
CA TRP A 385 -32.68 15.48 17.12
C TRP A 385 -32.28 16.94 17.27
N THR A 386 -30.99 17.20 17.35
CA THR A 386 -30.43 18.56 17.40
C THR A 386 -29.82 18.91 16.04
N ALA A 387 -30.49 19.77 15.29
CA ALA A 387 -29.97 20.25 14.00
C ALA A 387 -28.75 21.16 14.18
N LEU A 388 -27.70 20.93 13.39
CA LEU A 388 -26.50 21.77 13.37
C LEU A 388 -26.68 22.93 12.39
N ALA A 389 -26.21 24.11 12.78
CA ALA A 389 -26.19 25.29 11.92
C ALA A 389 -25.16 25.10 10.79
N SER A 390 -25.52 25.44 9.56
CA SER A 390 -24.67 25.23 8.39
C SER A 390 -24.04 26.52 7.87
N ARG A 391 -22.82 26.42 7.35
CA ARG A 391 -22.12 27.44 6.57
C ARG A 391 -21.36 26.76 5.44
N GLY A 392 -22.00 26.66 4.26
CA GLY A 392 -21.51 25.80 3.18
C GLY A 392 -21.58 24.33 3.61
N ASP A 393 -20.49 23.59 3.43
CA ASP A 393 -20.39 22.18 3.85
C ASP A 393 -20.04 22.00 5.34
N LEU A 394 -19.86 23.10 6.09
CA LEU A 394 -19.52 23.06 7.51
C LEU A 394 -20.78 23.13 8.37
N PHE A 395 -20.89 22.24 9.36
CA PHE A 395 -22.02 22.13 10.28
C PHE A 395 -21.52 22.20 11.73
N GLU A 396 -22.13 23.09 12.52
CA GLU A 396 -21.72 23.42 13.89
C GLU A 396 -22.91 23.60 14.83
N GLY A 397 -22.78 23.14 16.07
CA GLY A 397 -23.83 23.31 17.08
C GLY A 397 -23.49 22.58 18.37
N ASN A 398 -24.23 22.89 19.43
CA ASN A 398 -24.07 22.21 20.71
C ASN A 398 -25.21 21.21 20.91
N ALA A 399 -24.88 20.02 21.41
CA ALA A 399 -25.85 19.03 21.84
C ALA A 399 -25.42 18.44 23.18
N THR A 400 -26.40 18.08 24.01
CA THR A 400 -26.15 17.40 25.28
C THR A 400 -26.09 15.91 25.02
N ALA A 401 -25.00 15.26 25.45
CA ALA A 401 -24.89 13.81 25.35
C ALA A 401 -25.83 13.16 26.36
N GLU A 402 -26.69 12.25 25.90
CA GLU A 402 -27.51 11.43 26.79
C GLU A 402 -26.95 10.01 26.88
N LYS A 403 -27.31 9.30 27.96
CA LYS A 403 -26.86 7.92 28.16
C LYS A 403 -27.31 7.05 26.98
N GLY A 404 -26.34 6.47 26.26
CA GLY A 404 -26.60 5.67 25.07
C GLY A 404 -25.63 6.02 23.95
N GLY A 405 -26.03 5.76 22.70
CA GLY A 405 -25.26 6.16 21.53
C GLY A 405 -25.62 7.58 21.09
N VAL A 406 -24.62 8.41 20.83
CA VAL A 406 -24.79 9.71 20.19
C VAL A 406 -24.34 9.59 18.74
N VAL A 407 -25.18 9.95 17.78
CA VAL A 407 -24.88 9.76 16.35
C VAL A 407 -25.05 11.06 15.59
N ILE A 408 -24.05 11.41 14.78
CA ILE A 408 -24.19 12.48 13.78
C ILE A 408 -24.80 11.84 12.52
N PHE A 409 -25.96 12.33 12.11
CA PHE A 409 -26.61 11.96 10.86
C PHE A 409 -26.51 13.09 9.84
N GLY A 410 -26.32 12.74 8.57
CA GLY A 410 -26.33 13.66 7.44
C GLY A 410 -27.38 13.29 6.40
N LYS A 411 -27.99 14.28 5.77
CA LYS A 411 -28.94 14.09 4.67
C LYS A 411 -28.24 14.28 3.32
N LEU A 412 -27.80 13.17 2.71
CA LEU A 412 -26.86 13.09 1.58
C LEU A 412 -27.58 12.81 0.24
N GLN A 413 -28.29 13.80 -0.29
CA GLN A 413 -29.22 13.67 -1.43
C GLN A 413 -30.41 12.71 -1.18
N GLY A 414 -31.62 13.11 -1.58
CA GLY A 414 -32.85 12.37 -1.24
C GLY A 414 -33.41 12.73 0.14
N GLU A 415 -34.29 11.87 0.67
CA GLU A 415 -35.03 12.10 1.92
C GLU A 415 -34.46 11.34 3.14
N GLU A 416 -33.54 10.39 2.92
CA GLU A 416 -33.00 9.52 3.97
C GLU A 416 -31.85 10.19 4.76
N TRP A 417 -31.69 9.75 6.01
CA TRP A 417 -30.62 10.18 6.91
C TRP A 417 -29.59 9.07 7.04
N ASP A 418 -28.35 9.38 6.68
CA ASP A 418 -27.21 8.46 6.80
C ASP A 418 -26.45 8.74 8.09
N GLY A 419 -26.14 7.69 8.85
CA GLY A 419 -25.20 7.80 9.96
C GLY A 419 -23.81 8.18 9.43
N LEU A 420 -23.14 9.11 10.08
CA LEU A 420 -21.79 9.57 9.74
C LEU A 420 -20.79 9.18 10.81
N VAL A 421 -21.08 9.54 12.07
CA VAL A 421 -20.18 9.34 13.20
C VAL A 421 -20.99 8.86 14.41
N LYS A 422 -20.49 7.86 15.13
CA LYS A 422 -21.05 7.36 16.38
C LYS A 422 -20.09 7.59 17.54
N PHE A 423 -20.63 8.11 18.62
CA PHE A 423 -20.00 8.18 19.93
C PHE A 423 -20.75 7.26 20.88
N GLU A 424 -20.03 6.69 21.84
CA GLU A 424 -20.62 6.11 23.02
C GLU A 424 -20.82 7.21 24.06
N SER A 425 -21.84 7.08 24.91
CA SER A 425 -22.00 7.95 26.08
C SER A 425 -22.21 7.11 27.33
N THR A 426 -21.20 7.12 28.18
CA THR A 426 -21.22 6.43 29.48
C THR A 426 -21.37 7.41 30.63
N LYS A 427 -21.72 6.85 31.79
CA LYS A 427 -21.86 7.58 33.05
C LYS A 427 -20.52 8.06 33.59
#